data_AF-A0A842NI59-F1
#
_entry.id   AF-A0A842NI59-F1
#
_cell.length_a   1.000
_cell.length_b   1.000
_cell.length_c   1.000
_cell.angle_alpha   90.00
_cell.angle_beta   90.00
_cell.angle_gamma   90.00
#
_symmetry.space_group_name_H-M   'P 1'
#
loop_
_entity.id
_entity.type
_entity.pdbx_description
1 polymer ?
#
loop_
_entity_poly.entity_id
_entity_poly.type
_entity_poly.pdbx_seq_one_letter_code
_entity_poly.pdbx_strand_id
1 'polypeptide(L)'
;MMEKKIRGVEQELAMNCQPSLPPRSLVHLVGMAVEELKREGLVTGIKVEEEPFDYMALNGFRVYNDMGHLELSSPSYNSPMEAVVYDKVAELFSYYAVRNLKGYFREINAYKNNVSNVKEDGGWT
;
A
#
# COMPACT_ATOMS: atom_id res chain seq x y z
N MET A 1 -33.50 -3.38 7.40
CA MET A 1 -32.75 -2.13 7.63
C MET A 1 -31.27 -2.50 7.63
N MET A 2 -30.43 -1.84 6.83
CA MET A 2 -29.00 -2.20 6.76
C MET A 2 -28.28 -1.70 8.02
N GLU A 3 -27.54 -2.57 8.68
CA GLU A 3 -26.93 -2.30 9.97
C GLU A 3 -25.77 -1.28 9.85
N LYS A 4 -25.87 -0.16 10.59
CA LYS A 4 -24.83 0.88 10.67
C LYS A 4 -23.83 0.52 11.77
N LYS A 5 -22.81 -0.25 11.40
CA LYS A 5 -21.64 -0.57 12.25
C LYS A 5 -20.41 0.16 11.73
N ILE A 6 -19.55 0.62 12.63
CA ILE A 6 -18.21 1.08 12.27
C ILE A 6 -17.42 -0.11 11.73
N ARG A 7 -16.74 0.09 10.61
CA ARG A 7 -15.94 -0.89 9.88
C ARG A 7 -14.67 -0.21 9.37
N GLY A 8 -13.67 -1.03 9.05
CA GLY A 8 -12.46 -0.65 8.34
C GLY A 8 -11.95 -1.85 7.55
N VAL A 9 -11.08 -1.59 6.57
CA VAL A 9 -10.34 -2.60 5.82
C VAL A 9 -8.89 -2.19 5.72
N GLU A 10 -8.01 -3.18 5.86
CA GLU A 10 -6.57 -3.08 5.70
C GLU A 10 -6.16 -3.88 4.47
N GLN A 11 -5.28 -3.32 3.65
CA GLN A 11 -4.79 -3.94 2.42
C GLN A 11 -3.27 -3.86 2.39
N GLU A 12 -2.63 -5.00 2.55
CA GLU A 12 -1.20 -5.18 2.33
C GLU A 12 -0.92 -5.45 0.85
N LEU A 13 -0.07 -4.61 0.25
CA LEU A 13 0.32 -4.75 -1.15
C LEU A 13 1.77 -5.23 -1.23
N ALA A 14 1.95 -6.42 -1.80
CA ALA A 14 3.28 -6.94 -2.11
C ALA A 14 3.88 -6.15 -3.29
N MET A 15 5.16 -5.78 -3.19
CA MET A 15 5.85 -5.02 -4.23
C MET A 15 7.06 -5.76 -4.77
N ASN A 16 7.29 -5.65 -6.09
CA ASN A 16 8.52 -6.11 -6.72
C ASN A 16 9.01 -5.13 -7.78
N CYS A 17 10.28 -5.24 -8.16
CA CYS A 17 10.87 -4.45 -9.24
C CYS A 17 11.91 -5.25 -10.02
N GLN A 18 12.31 -4.73 -11.18
CA GLN A 18 13.43 -5.23 -11.98
C GLN A 18 14.47 -4.13 -12.22
N PRO A 19 15.77 -4.35 -11.90
CA PRO A 19 16.33 -5.57 -11.29
C PRO A 19 15.81 -5.81 -9.86
N SER A 20 15.68 -7.09 -9.49
CA SER A 20 15.23 -7.46 -8.14
C SER A 20 16.17 -6.90 -7.06
N LEU A 21 15.58 -6.32 -6.02
CA LEU A 21 16.34 -5.85 -4.86
C LEU A 21 16.61 -7.00 -3.88
N PRO A 22 17.68 -6.93 -3.05
CA PRO A 22 17.89 -7.86 -1.95
C PRO A 22 16.69 -7.84 -0.98
N PRO A 23 16.31 -8.95 -0.32
CA PRO A 23 15.09 -9.05 0.49
C PRO A 23 14.91 -7.92 1.52
N ARG A 24 15.97 -7.55 2.23
CA ARG A 24 15.95 -6.46 3.24
C ARG A 24 15.75 -5.05 2.66
N SER A 25 15.76 -4.92 1.33
CA SER A 25 15.59 -3.64 0.64
C SER A 25 14.14 -3.37 0.23
N LEU A 26 13.21 -4.31 0.45
CA LEU A 26 11.79 -4.08 0.18
C LEU A 26 11.21 -2.93 1.02
N VAL A 27 11.65 -2.80 2.27
CA VAL A 27 11.32 -1.65 3.13
C VAL A 27 11.68 -0.32 2.45
N HIS A 28 12.81 -0.25 1.74
CA HIS A 28 13.21 0.95 1.02
C HIS A 28 12.34 1.17 -0.23
N LEU A 29 11.97 0.11 -0.94
CA LEU A 29 11.08 0.19 -2.10
C LEU A 29 9.71 0.75 -1.72
N VAL A 30 9.13 0.26 -0.62
CA VAL A 30 7.87 0.80 -0.09
C VAL A 30 8.05 2.25 0.36
N GLY A 31 9.15 2.59 1.03
CA GLY A 31 9.46 3.98 1.40
C GLY A 31 9.51 4.92 0.18
N MET A 32 10.10 4.48 -0.94
CA MET A 32 10.06 5.23 -2.20
C MET A 32 8.64 5.41 -2.71
N ALA A 33 7.80 4.37 -2.64
CA ALA A 33 6.42 4.40 -3.08
C ALA A 33 5.56 5.38 -2.25
N VAL A 34 5.76 5.40 -0.92
CA VAL A 34 5.10 6.35 -0.02
C VAL A 34 5.54 7.79 -0.31
N GLU A 35 6.83 8.02 -0.58
CA GLU A 35 7.31 9.35 -0.97
C GLU A 35 6.77 9.79 -2.35
N GLU A 36 6.49 8.88 -3.29
CA GLU A 36 5.77 9.22 -4.51
C GLU A 36 4.33 9.67 -4.22
N LEU A 37 3.60 8.96 -3.35
CA LEU A 37 2.25 9.39 -2.94
C LEU A 37 2.25 10.79 -2.31
N LYS A 38 3.31 11.12 -1.57
CA LYS A 38 3.50 12.45 -0.97
C LYS A 38 3.80 13.51 -2.02
N ARG A 39 4.64 13.20 -3.01
CA ARG A 39 4.92 14.10 -4.15
C ARG A 39 3.67 14.40 -4.98
N GLU A 40 2.80 13.42 -5.13
CA GLU A 40 1.50 13.56 -5.80
C GLU A 40 0.46 14.33 -4.96
N GLY A 41 0.79 14.68 -3.71
CA GLY A 41 -0.11 15.39 -2.80
C GLY A 41 -1.30 14.54 -2.33
N LEU A 42 -1.20 13.20 -2.43
CA LEU A 42 -2.26 12.28 -2.02
C LEU A 42 -2.21 11.96 -0.52
N VAL A 43 -1.01 12.04 0.07
CA VAL A 43 -0.82 11.94 1.51
C VAL A 43 -0.38 13.27 2.12
N THR A 44 -0.77 13.48 3.37
CA THR A 44 -0.34 14.62 4.16
C THR A 44 1.08 14.40 4.68
N GLY A 45 1.76 15.49 5.05
CA GLY A 45 2.99 15.39 5.84
C GLY A 45 2.76 15.03 7.31
N ILE A 46 1.50 14.78 7.72
CA ILE A 46 1.17 14.39 9.09
C ILE A 46 1.50 12.91 9.25
N LYS A 47 2.42 12.62 10.17
CA LYS A 47 2.72 11.25 10.57
C LYS A 47 1.70 10.75 11.58
N VAL A 48 1.26 9.50 11.43
CA VAL A 48 0.30 8.89 12.35
C VAL A 48 1.02 8.32 13.57
N GLU A 49 2.09 7.56 13.36
CA GLU A 49 3.00 7.09 14.41
C GLU A 49 4.45 7.57 14.20
N GLU A 50 5.33 7.25 15.15
CA GLU A 50 6.75 7.60 15.06
C GLU A 50 7.51 6.77 14.00
N GLU A 51 6.87 5.74 13.43
CA GLU A 51 7.49 4.89 12.41
C GLU A 51 7.79 5.65 11.10
N PRO A 52 8.92 5.35 10.44
CA PRO A 52 9.21 5.88 9.12
C PRO A 52 8.12 5.50 8.11
N PHE A 53 7.67 6.48 7.32
CA PHE A 53 6.72 6.29 6.22
C PHE A 53 5.27 6.02 6.61
N ASP A 54 4.87 6.32 7.85
CA ASP A 54 3.48 6.25 8.28
C ASP A 54 2.78 7.61 8.17
N TYR A 55 1.80 7.74 7.27
CA TYR A 55 1.14 9.00 6.93
C TYR A 55 -0.38 8.87 6.83
N MET A 56 -1.08 9.98 7.04
CA MET A 56 -2.51 10.10 6.78
C MET A 56 -2.77 10.67 5.37
N ALA A 57 -3.63 10.04 4.59
CA ALA A 57 -4.11 10.53 3.32
C ALA A 57 -5.23 11.58 3.46
N LEU A 58 -5.44 12.41 2.44
CA LEU A 58 -6.46 13.47 2.48
C LEU A 58 -7.90 12.93 2.61
N ASN A 59 -8.13 11.69 2.22
CA ASN A 59 -9.40 10.99 2.35
C ASN A 59 -9.51 10.15 3.64
N GLY A 60 -8.53 10.24 4.55
CA GLY A 60 -8.53 9.55 5.83
C GLY A 60 -7.96 8.12 5.83
N PHE A 61 -7.30 7.69 4.74
CA PHE A 61 -6.51 6.45 4.79
C PHE A 61 -5.27 6.63 5.65
N ARG A 62 -4.90 5.61 6.42
CA ARG A 62 -3.52 5.44 6.89
C ARG A 62 -2.72 4.75 5.79
N VAL A 63 -1.53 5.25 5.49
CA VAL A 63 -0.62 4.73 4.46
C VAL A 63 0.73 4.51 5.11
N TYR A 64 1.21 3.27 5.15
CA TYR A 64 2.44 2.95 5.85
C TYR A 64 3.17 1.73 5.28
N ASN A 65 4.34 1.49 5.83
CA ASN A 65 5.20 0.36 5.49
C ASN A 65 5.06 -0.71 6.56
N ASP A 66 4.39 -1.82 6.23
CA ASP A 66 4.30 -2.97 7.12
C ASP A 66 5.32 -4.03 6.71
N MET A 67 6.50 -3.99 7.35
CA MET A 67 7.59 -4.95 7.14
C MET A 67 7.99 -5.20 5.67
N GLY A 68 7.83 -4.19 4.79
CA GLY A 68 8.12 -4.30 3.36
C GLY A 68 6.90 -4.50 2.46
N HIS A 69 5.69 -4.48 3.00
CA HIS A 69 4.43 -4.30 2.28
C HIS A 69 3.99 -2.84 2.31
N LEU A 70 3.45 -2.34 1.20
CA LEU A 70 2.75 -1.06 1.22
C LEU A 70 1.35 -1.31 1.77
N GLU A 71 1.07 -0.84 2.97
CA GLU A 71 -0.23 -1.04 3.61
C GLU A 71 -1.11 0.22 3.55
N LEU A 72 -2.40 0.00 3.25
CA LEU A 72 -3.44 1.00 3.15
C LEU A 72 -4.62 0.63 4.06
N SER A 73 -4.79 1.34 5.17
CA SER A 73 -5.94 1.18 6.07
C SER A 73 -6.99 2.25 5.77
N SER A 74 -8.20 1.84 5.43
CA SER A 74 -9.30 2.75 5.10
C SER A 74 -9.70 3.64 6.29
N PRO A 75 -10.29 4.83 6.06
CA PRO A 75 -11.03 5.52 7.12
C PRO A 75 -12.17 4.64 7.65
N SER A 76 -12.67 4.95 8.85
CA SER A 76 -13.86 4.29 9.38
C SER A 76 -15.10 4.55 8.51
N TYR A 77 -15.87 3.51 8.22
CA TYR A 77 -17.09 3.60 7.41
C TYR A 77 -18.26 2.77 7.97
N ASN A 78 -19.47 3.06 7.49
CA ASN A 78 -20.72 2.53 8.08
C ASN A 78 -21.57 1.70 7.10
N SER A 79 -21.20 1.66 5.83
CA SER A 79 -21.87 0.91 4.78
C SER A 79 -20.93 -0.11 4.11
N PRO A 80 -21.39 -1.33 3.79
CA PRO A 80 -20.61 -2.27 2.98
C PRO A 80 -20.31 -1.73 1.57
N MET A 81 -21.12 -0.80 1.04
CA MET A 81 -20.80 -0.15 -0.24
C MET A 81 -19.55 0.74 -0.10
N GLU A 82 -19.36 1.40 1.04
CA GLU A 82 -18.15 2.19 1.29
C GLU A 82 -16.91 1.29 1.35
N ALA A 83 -17.03 0.06 1.85
CA ALA A 83 -15.95 -0.92 1.81
C ALA A 83 -15.46 -1.16 0.37
N VAL A 84 -16.39 -1.34 -0.58
CA VAL A 84 -16.05 -1.54 -2.01
C VAL A 84 -15.44 -0.27 -2.61
N VAL A 85 -15.93 0.91 -2.25
CA VAL A 85 -15.35 2.18 -2.72
C VAL A 85 -13.92 2.33 -2.23
N TYR A 86 -13.68 2.12 -0.93
CA TYR A 86 -12.36 2.24 -0.34
C TYR A 86 -11.40 1.14 -0.81
N ASP A 87 -11.91 -0.06 -1.07
CA ASP A 87 -11.17 -1.15 -1.73
C ASP A 87 -10.59 -0.71 -3.09
N LYS A 88 -11.39 -0.02 -3.90
CA LYS A 88 -10.95 0.50 -5.22
C LYS A 88 -10.11 1.76 -5.13
N VAL A 89 -10.34 2.60 -4.14
CA VAL A 89 -9.46 3.74 -3.87
C VAL A 89 -8.05 3.25 -3.50
N ALA A 90 -7.91 2.17 -2.72
CA ALA A 90 -6.62 1.60 -2.40
C ALA A 90 -5.86 1.08 -3.63
N GLU A 91 -6.56 0.48 -4.61
CA GLU A 91 -5.97 0.12 -5.91
C GLU A 91 -5.47 1.35 -6.69
N LEU A 92 -6.14 2.50 -6.57
CA LEU A 92 -5.64 3.76 -7.16
C LEU A 92 -4.40 4.27 -6.44
N PHE A 93 -4.36 4.25 -5.10
CA PHE A 93 -3.15 4.57 -4.35
C PHE A 93 -1.98 3.70 -4.81
N SER A 94 -2.19 2.40 -4.93
CA SER A 94 -1.18 1.47 -5.46
C SER A 94 -0.63 1.91 -6.82
N TYR A 95 -1.51 2.27 -7.76
CA TYR A 95 -1.11 2.78 -9.07
C TYR A 95 -0.25 4.05 -8.97
N TYR A 96 -0.68 5.04 -8.18
CA TYR A 96 0.07 6.30 -8.02
C TYR A 96 1.41 6.09 -7.30
N ALA A 97 1.47 5.16 -6.36
CA ALA A 97 2.69 4.85 -5.61
C ALA A 97 3.80 4.28 -6.52
N VAL A 98 3.44 3.55 -7.58
CA VAL A 98 4.42 2.88 -8.46
C VAL A 98 4.63 3.56 -9.81
N ARG A 99 3.70 4.41 -10.28
CA ARG A 99 3.72 4.91 -11.67
C ARG A 99 5.00 5.66 -12.02
N ASN A 100 5.51 6.47 -11.12
CA ASN A 100 6.72 7.29 -11.33
C ASN A 100 8.00 6.52 -11.03
N LEU A 101 7.91 5.41 -10.28
CA LEU A 101 9.05 4.54 -10.00
C LEU A 101 9.59 3.82 -11.24
N LYS A 102 8.84 3.83 -12.35
CA LYS A 102 9.30 3.40 -13.68
C LYS A 102 10.50 4.21 -14.21
N GLY A 103 10.77 5.39 -13.64
CA GLY A 103 12.00 6.14 -13.92
C GLY A 103 13.26 5.52 -13.31
N TYR A 104 13.12 4.69 -12.27
CA TYR A 104 14.21 4.05 -11.54
C TYR A 104 14.37 2.56 -11.88
N PHE A 105 13.26 1.88 -12.18
CA PHE A 105 13.22 0.45 -12.42
C PHE A 105 12.66 0.13 -13.80
N ARG A 106 13.18 -0.92 -14.44
CA ARG A 106 12.64 -1.41 -15.72
C ARG A 106 11.20 -1.88 -15.55
N GLU A 107 10.94 -2.57 -14.45
CA GLU A 107 9.61 -3.04 -14.06
C GLU A 107 9.40 -2.71 -12.58
N ILE A 108 8.18 -2.33 -12.21
CA ILE A 108 7.75 -2.07 -10.84
C ILE A 108 6.28 -2.47 -10.76
N ASN A 109 5.95 -3.33 -9.80
CA ASN A 109 4.60 -3.83 -9.63
C ASN A 109 4.21 -3.80 -8.16
N ALA A 110 2.93 -3.57 -7.92
CA ALA A 110 2.28 -3.77 -6.64
C ALA A 110 1.11 -4.74 -6.85
N TYR A 111 1.00 -5.73 -5.98
CA TYR A 111 0.05 -6.83 -6.11
C TYR A 111 -0.91 -6.79 -4.93
N LYS A 112 -2.20 -6.81 -5.26
CA LYS A 112 -3.27 -7.09 -4.32
C LYS A 112 -3.63 -8.56 -4.41
N ASN A 113 -2.89 -9.37 -3.68
CA ASN A 113 -3.06 -10.81 -3.58
C ASN A 113 -2.57 -11.28 -2.20
N ASN A 114 -2.62 -12.59 -1.95
CA ASN A 114 -2.28 -13.15 -0.63
C ASN A 114 -1.14 -14.18 -0.69
N VAL A 115 -0.57 -14.43 -1.86
CA VAL A 115 0.41 -15.50 -2.09
C VAL A 115 1.49 -15.03 -3.05
N SER A 116 2.69 -15.60 -2.91
CA SER A 116 3.81 -15.37 -3.81
C SER A 116 3.93 -16.51 -4.82
N ASN A 117 4.59 -16.24 -5.95
CA ASN A 117 5.03 -17.29 -6.87
C ASN A 117 6.49 -17.70 -6.62
N VAL A 118 7.14 -17.08 -5.62
CA VAL A 118 8.51 -17.41 -5.20
C VAL A 118 8.45 -18.65 -4.31
N LYS A 119 9.09 -19.73 -4.74
CA LYS A 119 9.31 -20.90 -3.89
C LYS A 119 10.51 -20.64 -3.00
N GLU A 120 10.30 -20.45 -1.70
CA GLU A 120 11.35 -20.71 -0.72
C GLU A 120 11.40 -22.23 -0.46
N ASP A 121 12.59 -22.82 -0.62
CA ASP A 121 12.92 -24.19 -0.19
C ASP A 121 11.94 -25.31 -0.58
N GLY A 122 11.38 -25.25 -1.80
CA GLY A 122 10.59 -26.34 -2.37
C GLY A 122 9.10 -26.36 -2.00
N GLY A 123 8.62 -25.37 -1.25
CA GLY A 123 7.20 -25.14 -0.98
C GLY A 123 6.65 -23.92 -1.73
N TRP A 124 5.33 -23.86 -1.89
CA TRP A 124 4.63 -22.62 -2.27
C TRP A 124 4.34 -21.84 -0.98
N THR A 125 4.74 -20.58 -0.91
CA THR A 125 4.32 -19.63 0.12
C THR A 125 3.27 -18.67 -0.43
#